data_AF-A0A6I9YH11-F1
#
_entry.id   AF-A0A6I9YH11-F1
#
_cell.length_a   1.000
_cell.length_b   1.000
_cell.length_c   1.000
_cell.angle_alpha   90.00
_cell.angle_beta   90.00
_cell.angle_gamma   90.00
#
_symmetry.space_group_name_H-M   'P 1'
#
loop_
_entity.id
_entity.type
_entity.pdbx_description
1 polymer ?
#
loop_
_entity_poly.entity_id
_entity_poly.type
_entity_poly.pdbx_seq_one_letter_code
_entity_poly.pdbx_strand_id
1 'polypeptide(L)'
;MESLAQLELCQRLYKLHFQLLLLFQSYCKLIGQVHEVSTMPELINMSRELSELKKNLKEASAAIALDPSIIESGTSEPMFTSTEIAIQFMLECLKNNELGKALHQIRECRNLWPNDIFGSSSDDEVQTLLNIYFRHQTLGQSGTYALVGSNQSLTEICTKLMELNIEIRDMIRRAQSYRVINSFLPDPSVSGTSL
;
A
#
# COMPACT_ATOMS: atom_id res chain seq x y z
N MET A 1 11.33 -62.43 -37.45
CA MET A 1 10.43 -62.16 -36.31
C MET A 1 11.14 -61.38 -35.19
N GLU A 2 12.37 -61.73 -34.82
CA GLU A 2 13.13 -61.06 -33.75
C GLU A 2 13.44 -59.57 -34.00
N SER A 3 13.71 -59.18 -35.25
CA SER A 3 14.00 -57.77 -35.61
C SER A 3 12.80 -56.83 -35.42
N LEU A 4 11.56 -57.33 -35.56
CA LEU A 4 10.34 -56.55 -35.39
C LEU A 4 10.09 -56.27 -33.90
N ALA A 5 10.29 -57.28 -33.04
CA ALA A 5 10.13 -57.16 -31.59
C ALA A 5 11.17 -56.21 -30.98
N GLN A 6 12.41 -56.24 -31.47
CA GLN A 6 13.46 -55.29 -31.05
C GLN A 6 13.11 -53.84 -31.43
N LEU A 7 12.58 -53.62 -32.64
CA LEU A 7 12.15 -52.29 -33.09
C LEU A 7 11.00 -51.74 -32.23
N GLU A 8 10.00 -52.57 -31.91
CA GLU A 8 8.88 -52.18 -31.03
C GLU A 8 9.37 -51.83 -29.61
N LEU A 9 10.31 -52.61 -29.06
CA LEU A 9 10.90 -52.32 -27.75
C LEU A 9 11.66 -50.98 -27.76
N CYS A 10 12.46 -50.73 -28.79
CA CYS A 10 13.17 -49.46 -28.96
C CYS A 10 12.20 -48.27 -29.05
N GLN A 11 11.11 -48.40 -29.79
CA GLN A 11 10.08 -47.34 -29.88
C GLN A 11 9.40 -47.07 -28.54
N ARG A 12 9.08 -48.13 -27.78
CA ARG A 12 8.48 -47.98 -26.44
C ARG A 12 9.45 -47.34 -25.44
N LEU A 13 10.73 -47.72 -25.46
CA LEU A 13 11.78 -47.12 -24.64
C LEU A 13 11.97 -45.64 -24.97
N TYR A 14 11.99 -45.28 -26.26
CA TYR A 14 12.10 -43.89 -26.69
C TYR A 14 10.89 -43.06 -26.23
N LYS A 15 9.67 -43.60 -26.38
CA LYS A 15 8.45 -42.95 -25.88
C LYS A 15 8.49 -42.76 -24.37
N LEU A 16 8.93 -43.76 -23.61
CA LEU A 16 9.07 -43.68 -22.17
C LEU A 16 10.11 -42.61 -21.77
N HIS A 17 11.26 -42.58 -22.44
CA HIS A 17 12.29 -41.57 -22.21
C HIS A 17 11.76 -40.16 -22.46
N PHE A 18 11.02 -39.95 -23.56
CA PHE A 18 10.41 -38.68 -23.86
C PHE A 18 9.34 -38.28 -22.83
N GLN A 19 8.52 -39.23 -22.37
CA GLN A 19 7.56 -38.99 -21.28
C GLN A 19 8.26 -38.60 -19.97
N LEU A 20 9.41 -39.23 -19.66
CA LEU A 20 10.21 -38.89 -18.49
C LEU A 20 10.81 -37.48 -18.60
N LEU A 21 11.30 -37.08 -19.78
CA LEU A 21 11.79 -35.73 -20.04
C LEU A 21 10.69 -34.68 -19.82
N LEU A 22 9.48 -34.92 -20.35
CA LEU A 22 8.35 -34.02 -20.16
C LEU A 22 7.93 -33.92 -18.68
N LEU A 23 7.93 -35.05 -17.97
CA LEU A 23 7.64 -35.07 -16.54
C LEU A 23 8.66 -34.26 -15.74
N PHE A 24 9.95 -34.42 -16.04
CA PHE A 24 11.01 -33.65 -15.40
C PHE A 24 10.86 -32.15 -15.66
N GLN A 25 10.57 -31.76 -16.90
CA GLN A 25 10.31 -30.36 -17.23
C GLN A 25 9.09 -29.80 -16.47
N SER A 26 8.01 -30.56 -16.36
CA SER A 26 6.83 -30.18 -15.58
C SER A 26 7.15 -30.04 -14.10
N TYR A 27 7.98 -30.92 -13.56
CA TYR A 27 8.41 -30.89 -12.16
C TYR A 27 9.29 -29.67 -11.86
N CYS A 28 10.24 -29.34 -12.75
CA CYS A 28 11.04 -28.11 -12.62
C CYS A 28 10.17 -26.85 -12.65
N LYS A 29 9.15 -26.80 -13.52
CA LYS A 29 8.19 -25.68 -13.56
C LYS A 29 7.39 -25.58 -12.26
N LEU A 30 6.92 -26.71 -11.73
CA LEU A 30 6.18 -26.75 -10.47
C LEU A 30 7.04 -26.25 -9.31
N ILE A 31 8.30 -26.69 -9.21
CA ILE A 31 9.23 -26.18 -8.19
C ILE A 31 9.40 -24.66 -8.33
N GLY A 32 9.57 -24.15 -9.55
CA GLY A 32 9.65 -22.72 -9.81
C GLY A 32 8.43 -21.96 -9.29
N GLN A 33 7.23 -22.46 -9.60
CA GLN A 33 5.97 -21.88 -9.12
C GLN A 33 5.81 -21.94 -7.60
N VAL A 34 6.18 -23.06 -6.98
CA VAL A 34 6.15 -23.19 -5.51
C VAL A 34 7.13 -22.21 -4.88
N HIS A 35 8.31 -22.02 -5.47
CA HIS A 35 9.28 -21.05 -4.99
C HIS A 35 8.76 -19.61 -5.11
N GLU A 36 8.15 -19.25 -6.25
CA GLU A 36 7.50 -17.95 -6.45
C GLU A 36 6.40 -17.69 -5.41
N VAL A 37 5.54 -18.68 -5.14
CA VAL A 37 4.49 -18.55 -4.11
C VAL A 37 5.10 -18.43 -2.71
N SER A 38 6.15 -19.20 -2.40
CA SER A 38 6.82 -19.16 -1.09
C SER A 38 7.56 -17.86 -0.81
N THR A 39 7.96 -17.14 -1.86
CA THR A 39 8.68 -15.86 -1.75
C THR A 39 7.71 -14.66 -1.73
N MET A 40 6.42 -14.87 -2.01
CA MET A 40 5.43 -13.83 -1.83
C MET A 40 5.21 -13.57 -0.32
N PRO A 41 5.41 -12.33 0.16
CA PRO A 41 5.12 -12.01 1.54
C PRO A 41 3.62 -12.17 1.81
N GLU A 42 3.28 -12.81 2.92
CA GLU A 42 1.90 -12.87 3.40
C GLU A 42 1.39 -11.45 3.66
N LEU A 43 0.18 -11.16 3.18
CA LEU A 43 -0.44 -9.86 3.37
C LEU A 43 -0.96 -9.75 4.82
N ILE A 44 -0.30 -8.94 5.64
CA ILE A 44 -0.70 -8.70 7.04
C ILE A 44 -1.55 -7.44 7.10
N ASN A 45 -2.79 -7.57 7.58
CA ASN A 45 -3.71 -6.46 7.74
C ASN A 45 -3.68 -5.90 9.18
N MET A 46 -3.08 -4.72 9.35
CA MET A 46 -3.00 -4.01 10.63
C MET A 46 -4.05 -2.89 10.79
N SER A 47 -5.01 -2.80 9.85
CA SER A 47 -6.00 -1.70 9.83
C SER A 47 -6.82 -1.63 11.12
N ARG A 48 -7.17 -2.78 11.72
CA ARG A 48 -7.95 -2.83 12.96
C ARG A 48 -7.17 -2.25 14.14
N GLU A 49 -5.97 -2.76 14.36
CA GLU A 49 -5.09 -2.34 15.47
C GLU A 49 -4.79 -0.84 15.39
N LEU A 50 -4.43 -0.33 14.22
CA LEU A 50 -4.18 1.11 14.05
C LEU A 50 -5.45 1.95 14.17
N SER A 51 -6.61 1.44 13.76
CA SER A 51 -7.88 2.18 13.91
C SER A 51 -8.29 2.33 15.38
N GLU A 52 -8.08 1.29 16.18
CA GLU A 52 -8.28 1.31 17.61
C GLU A 52 -7.28 2.26 18.30
N LEU A 53 -5.99 2.15 17.95
CA LEU A 53 -4.96 3.06 18.45
C LEU A 53 -5.27 4.52 18.12
N LYS A 54 -5.72 4.81 16.89
CA LYS A 54 -6.15 6.15 16.46
C LYS A 54 -7.31 6.68 17.29
N LYS A 55 -8.29 5.84 17.57
CA LYS A 55 -9.44 6.20 18.41
C LYS A 55 -8.98 6.55 19.82
N ASN A 56 -8.19 5.69 20.45
CA ASN A 56 -7.72 5.90 21.81
C ASN A 56 -6.82 7.15 21.90
N LEU A 57 -5.95 7.38 20.92
CA LEU A 57 -5.12 8.59 20.85
C LEU A 57 -5.96 9.87 20.70
N LYS A 58 -7.04 9.84 19.91
CA LYS A 58 -7.96 10.98 19.79
C LYS A 58 -8.70 11.25 21.09
N GLU A 59 -9.15 10.21 21.79
CA GLU A 59 -9.80 10.35 23.09
C GLU A 59 -8.84 10.93 24.13
N ALA A 60 -7.60 10.44 24.19
CA ALA A 60 -6.56 10.96 25.06
C ALA A 60 -6.19 12.42 24.72
N SER A 61 -6.07 12.76 23.43
CA SER A 61 -5.81 14.12 22.97
C SER A 61 -6.93 15.09 23.37
N ALA A 62 -8.20 14.66 23.23
CA ALA A 62 -9.35 15.44 23.66
C ALA A 62 -9.41 15.63 25.19
N ALA A 63 -9.05 14.60 25.97
CA ALA A 63 -8.97 14.69 27.42
C ALA A 63 -7.89 15.68 27.88
N ILE A 64 -6.71 15.65 27.25
CA ILE A 64 -5.62 16.59 27.51
C ILE A 64 -6.00 18.03 27.14
N ALA A 65 -6.76 18.21 26.06
CA ALA A 65 -7.23 19.53 25.66
C ALA A 65 -8.25 20.12 26.66
N LEU A 66 -9.00 19.27 27.37
CA LEU A 66 -9.97 19.68 28.39
C LEU A 66 -9.32 19.95 29.74
N ASP A 67 -8.31 19.15 30.12
CA ASP A 67 -7.57 19.27 31.37
C ASP A 67 -6.06 19.05 31.16
N PRO A 68 -5.27 20.13 31.07
CA PRO A 68 -3.82 20.07 30.91
C PRO A 68 -3.08 19.43 32.09
N SER A 69 -3.71 19.32 33.27
CA SER A 69 -3.08 18.77 34.48
C SER A 69 -2.89 17.25 34.46
N ILE A 70 -3.55 16.56 33.52
CA ILE A 70 -3.41 15.10 33.30
C ILE A 70 -1.95 14.72 32.94
N ILE A 71 -1.18 15.67 32.42
CA ILE A 71 0.22 15.49 32.02
C ILE A 71 1.18 15.61 33.22
N GLU A 72 0.79 16.35 34.27
CA GLU A 72 1.71 16.76 35.35
C GLU A 72 1.96 15.68 36.42
N SER A 73 1.19 14.58 36.43
CA SER A 73 1.25 13.59 37.52
C SER A 73 2.47 12.63 37.48
N GLY A 74 3.55 12.92 36.73
CA GLY A 74 4.77 12.11 36.84
C GLY A 74 5.86 12.25 35.78
N THR A 75 6.12 13.44 35.22
CA THR A 75 7.07 13.57 34.11
C THR A 75 8.41 14.14 34.58
N SER A 76 9.40 13.27 34.80
CA SER A 76 10.81 13.65 34.65
C SER A 76 11.10 13.81 33.16
N GLU A 77 11.50 15.01 32.74
CA GLU A 77 11.89 15.32 31.35
C GLU A 77 12.93 14.30 30.83
N PRO A 78 12.64 13.56 29.76
CA PRO A 78 13.69 12.79 29.12
C PRO A 78 14.48 13.74 28.22
N MET A 79 15.71 14.04 28.62
CA MET A 79 16.71 14.65 27.73
C MET A 79 17.11 13.60 26.69
N PHE A 80 16.42 13.56 25.56
CA PHE A 80 16.77 12.63 24.49
C PHE A 80 18.07 13.09 23.81
N THR A 81 19.06 12.19 23.81
CA THR A 81 20.36 12.42 23.14
C THR A 81 20.32 12.07 21.65
N SER A 82 19.27 11.39 21.19
CA SER A 82 19.07 10.96 19.80
C SER A 82 17.58 10.79 19.47
N THR A 83 17.23 10.98 18.19
CA THR A 83 15.88 10.77 17.65
C THR A 83 15.42 9.31 17.77
N GLU A 84 16.34 8.35 17.67
CA GLU A 84 16.03 6.92 17.82
C GLU A 84 15.52 6.57 19.22
N ILE A 85 16.15 7.14 20.26
CA ILE A 85 15.76 6.91 21.66
C ILE A 85 14.39 7.54 21.93
N ALA A 86 14.12 8.71 21.35
CA ALA A 86 12.81 9.35 21.42
C ALA A 86 11.72 8.49 20.78
N ILE A 87 12.00 7.92 19.60
CA ILE A 87 11.07 7.00 18.92
C ILE A 87 10.82 5.75 19.78
N GLN A 88 11.85 5.12 20.33
CA GLN A 88 11.67 3.93 21.17
C GLN A 88 10.83 4.21 22.42
N PHE A 89 11.10 5.31 23.11
CA PHE A 89 10.29 5.72 24.27
C PHE A 89 8.83 5.95 23.89
N MET A 90 8.57 6.66 22.78
CA MET A 90 7.21 6.89 22.31
C MET A 90 6.49 5.59 21.96
N LEU A 91 7.17 4.64 21.30
CA LEU A 91 6.63 3.32 20.98
C LEU A 91 6.31 2.52 22.25
N GLU A 92 7.15 2.60 23.28
CA GLU A 92 6.92 1.96 24.56
C GLU A 92 5.70 2.55 25.27
N CYS A 93 5.55 3.88 25.28
CA CYS A 93 4.34 4.53 25.79
C CYS A 93 3.07 4.10 25.04
N LEU A 94 3.12 4.01 23.70
CA LEU A 94 1.99 3.52 22.90
C LEU A 94 1.64 2.07 23.23
N LYS A 95 2.65 1.22 23.47
CA LYS A 95 2.46 -0.19 23.85
C LYS A 95 1.88 -0.35 25.27
N ASN A 96 2.30 0.51 26.20
CA ASN A 96 1.84 0.51 27.59
C ASN A 96 0.52 1.28 27.79
N ASN A 97 -0.10 1.76 26.71
CA ASN A 97 -1.33 2.57 26.71
C ASN A 97 -1.18 3.89 27.49
N GLU A 98 0.05 4.41 27.62
CA GLU A 98 0.37 5.70 28.22
C GLU A 98 0.27 6.83 27.17
N LEU A 99 -0.91 6.94 26.55
CA LEU A 99 -1.14 7.78 25.37
C LEU A 99 -0.88 9.27 25.64
N GLY A 100 -1.16 9.74 26.85
CA GLY A 100 -0.89 11.12 27.24
C GLY A 100 0.60 11.46 27.26
N LYS A 101 1.46 10.52 27.71
CA LYS A 101 2.91 10.69 27.68
C LYS A 101 3.43 10.71 26.24
N ALA A 102 2.91 9.83 25.38
CA ALA A 102 3.29 9.82 23.97
C ALA A 102 2.91 11.13 23.23
N LEU A 103 1.73 11.69 23.54
CA LEU A 103 1.25 12.96 22.98
C LEU A 103 2.03 14.17 23.50
N HIS A 104 2.39 14.19 24.79
CA HIS A 104 3.28 15.22 25.30
C HIS A 104 4.66 15.11 24.65
N GLN A 105 5.18 13.90 24.55
CA GLN A 105 6.53 13.66 24.05
C GLN A 105 6.69 14.07 22.59
N ILE A 106 5.69 13.84 21.74
CA ILE A 106 5.78 14.27 20.34
C ILE A 106 5.82 15.79 20.20
N ARG A 107 5.15 16.54 21.08
CA ARG A 107 5.21 18.01 21.09
C ARG A 107 6.61 18.50 21.42
N GLU A 108 7.23 17.93 22.44
CA GLU A 108 8.60 18.24 22.82
C GLU A 108 9.61 17.85 21.73
N CYS A 109 9.44 16.68 21.12
CA CYS A 109 10.28 16.25 20.00
C CYS A 109 10.17 17.18 18.78
N ARG A 110 9.01 17.76 18.49
CA ARG A 110 8.84 18.76 17.42
C ARG A 110 9.60 20.06 17.69
N ASN A 111 9.73 20.45 18.96
CA ASN A 111 10.52 21.62 19.36
C ASN A 111 12.03 21.36 19.22
N LEU A 112 12.48 20.15 19.58
CA LEU A 112 13.88 19.74 19.50
C LEU A 112 14.35 19.46 18.05
N TRP A 113 13.48 18.85 17.23
CA TRP A 113 13.75 18.47 15.84
C TRP A 113 12.63 18.89 14.90
N PRO A 114 12.55 20.19 14.56
CA PRO A 114 11.50 20.70 13.68
C PRO A 114 11.63 20.12 12.26
N ASN A 115 10.50 19.67 11.70
CA ASN A 115 10.38 19.09 10.35
C ASN A 115 11.14 17.77 10.11
N ASP A 116 11.51 17.05 11.18
CA ASP A 116 12.03 15.68 11.09
C ASP A 116 10.86 14.65 11.08
N ILE A 117 11.13 13.39 11.40
CA ILE A 117 10.15 12.28 11.48
C ILE A 117 8.91 12.63 12.35
N PHE A 118 9.05 13.57 13.29
CA PHE A 118 7.97 14.04 14.17
C PHE A 118 7.05 15.12 13.55
N GLY A 119 7.33 15.56 12.34
CA GLY A 119 6.54 16.53 11.60
C GLY A 119 6.71 17.98 12.08
N SER A 120 5.84 18.84 11.57
CA SER A 120 5.75 20.27 11.89
C SER A 120 4.66 20.55 12.93
N SER A 121 4.62 21.77 13.46
CA SER A 121 3.58 22.19 14.42
C SER A 121 2.17 22.23 13.83
N SER A 122 2.02 22.27 12.50
CA SER A 122 0.75 22.20 11.79
C SER A 122 0.22 20.77 11.58
N ASP A 123 1.04 19.75 11.80
CA ASP A 123 0.66 18.36 11.54
C ASP A 123 -0.12 17.74 12.71
N ASP A 124 -1.11 16.89 12.40
CA ASP A 124 -1.86 16.12 13.40
C ASP A 124 -0.92 15.17 14.18
N GLU A 125 -0.75 15.43 15.47
CA GLU A 125 0.06 14.63 16.41
C GLU A 125 -0.36 13.16 16.38
N VAL A 126 -1.66 12.89 16.28
CA VAL A 126 -2.19 11.53 16.25
C VAL A 126 -1.77 10.81 14.97
N GLN A 127 -1.85 11.46 13.80
CA GLN A 127 -1.37 10.86 12.56
C GLN A 127 0.14 10.61 12.60
N THR A 128 0.93 11.55 13.14
CA THR A 128 2.38 11.34 13.22
C THR A 128 2.73 10.15 14.12
N LEU A 129 2.10 10.03 15.30
CA LEU A 129 2.30 8.88 16.19
C LEU A 129 1.94 7.55 15.53
N LEU A 130 0.81 7.50 14.82
CA LEU A 130 0.40 6.31 14.07
C LEU A 130 1.39 5.94 12.97
N ASN A 131 1.92 6.94 12.26
CA ASN A 131 2.92 6.72 11.21
C ASN A 131 4.23 6.19 11.78
N ILE A 132 4.70 6.73 12.91
CA ILE A 132 5.89 6.25 13.61
C ILE A 132 5.69 4.80 14.07
N TYR A 133 4.55 4.51 14.70
CA TYR A 133 4.20 3.17 15.16
C TYR A 133 4.12 2.17 14.00
N PHE A 134 3.39 2.50 12.93
CA PHE A 134 3.25 1.61 11.77
C PHE A 134 4.58 1.38 11.06
N ARG A 135 5.36 2.44 10.84
CA ARG A 135 6.67 2.32 10.20
C ARG A 135 7.62 1.43 11.01
N HIS A 136 7.59 1.55 12.34
CA HIS A 136 8.44 0.72 13.19
C HIS A 136 7.97 -0.74 13.21
N GLN A 137 6.66 -0.98 13.26
CA GLN A 137 6.10 -2.32 13.27
C GLN A 137 6.34 -3.08 11.95
N THR A 138 6.48 -2.35 10.84
CA THR A 138 6.69 -2.92 9.50
C THR A 138 8.16 -3.02 9.09
N LEU A 139 9.10 -2.65 9.97
CA LEU A 139 10.54 -2.79 9.71
C LEU A 139 10.89 -4.26 9.41
N GLY A 140 11.38 -4.50 8.20
CA GLY A 140 11.80 -5.84 7.75
C GLY A 140 10.65 -6.78 7.35
N GLN A 141 9.39 -6.34 7.44
CA GLN A 141 8.22 -7.11 7.00
C GLN A 141 7.63 -6.48 5.74
N SER A 142 7.78 -7.17 4.60
CA SER A 142 7.03 -6.83 3.38
C SER A 142 5.62 -7.43 3.47
N GLY A 143 4.63 -6.83 2.82
CA GLY A 143 3.25 -7.32 2.80
C GLY A 143 2.32 -6.77 3.89
N THR A 144 2.83 -5.98 4.84
CA THR A 144 1.98 -5.37 5.87
C THR A 144 1.33 -4.08 5.39
N TYR A 145 0.01 -3.96 5.55
CA TYR A 145 -0.77 -2.78 5.19
C TYR A 145 -1.73 -2.38 6.31
N ALA A 146 -2.06 -1.09 6.36
CA ALA A 146 -3.10 -0.59 7.23
C ALA A 146 -3.88 0.55 6.56
N LEU A 147 -5.20 0.47 6.65
CA LEU A 147 -6.13 1.46 6.13
C LEU A 147 -6.86 2.10 7.30
N VAL A 148 -6.49 3.34 7.63
CA VAL A 148 -6.92 4.02 8.85
C VAL A 148 -7.71 5.28 8.48
N GLY A 149 -8.96 5.08 8.10
CA GLY A 149 -9.90 6.14 7.69
C GLY A 149 -11.35 5.76 8.01
N SER A 150 -12.28 6.70 7.88
CA SER A 150 -13.70 6.37 8.00
C SER A 150 -14.17 5.69 6.70
N ASN A 151 -15.06 4.70 6.77
CA ASN A 151 -15.66 4.11 5.56
C ASN A 151 -16.37 5.18 4.68
N GLN A 152 -16.78 6.30 5.30
CA GLN A 152 -17.28 7.48 4.59
C GLN A 152 -16.24 8.10 3.66
N SER A 153 -14.98 8.24 4.08
CA SER A 153 -13.93 8.77 3.19
C SER A 153 -13.67 7.85 1.99
N LEU A 154 -13.79 6.53 2.14
CA LEU A 154 -13.68 5.59 1.01
C LEU A 154 -14.86 5.72 0.05
N THR A 155 -16.07 5.85 0.59
CA THR A 155 -17.28 6.03 -0.24
C THR A 155 -17.21 7.35 -1.02
N GLU A 156 -16.74 8.42 -0.39
CA GLU A 156 -16.51 9.72 -1.04
C GLU A 156 -15.42 9.63 -2.11
N ILE A 157 -14.31 8.95 -1.84
CA ILE A 157 -13.25 8.75 -2.85
C ILE A 157 -13.77 7.92 -4.02
N CYS A 158 -14.49 6.82 -3.76
CA CYS A 158 -15.05 5.97 -4.81
C CYS A 158 -16.08 6.71 -5.66
N THR A 159 -16.95 7.52 -5.05
CA THR A 159 -17.91 8.36 -5.79
C THR A 159 -17.19 9.41 -6.63
N LYS A 160 -16.17 10.08 -6.10
CA LYS A 160 -15.36 11.04 -6.87
C LYS A 160 -14.62 10.38 -8.04
N LEU A 161 -14.09 9.18 -7.83
CA LEU A 161 -13.40 8.39 -8.85
C LEU A 161 -14.38 7.90 -9.93
N MET A 162 -15.62 7.59 -9.56
CA MET A 162 -16.70 7.28 -10.47
C MET A 162 -17.11 8.51 -11.30
N GLU A 163 -17.27 9.68 -10.69
CA GLU A 163 -17.54 10.95 -11.39
C GLU A 163 -16.47 11.26 -12.44
N LEU A 164 -15.19 11.19 -12.05
CA LEU A 164 -14.07 11.43 -12.97
C LEU A 164 -14.03 10.41 -14.11
N ASN A 165 -14.32 9.13 -13.85
CA ASN A 165 -14.40 8.12 -14.90
C ASN A 165 -15.53 8.39 -15.89
N ILE A 166 -16.67 8.92 -15.42
CA ILE A 166 -17.78 9.32 -16.29
C ILE A 166 -17.36 10.53 -17.13
N GLU A 167 -16.75 11.56 -16.53
CA GLU A 167 -16.27 12.74 -17.24
C GLU A 167 -15.24 12.40 -18.33
N ILE A 168 -14.26 11.56 -18.00
CA ILE A 168 -13.24 11.09 -18.96
C ILE A 168 -13.90 10.32 -20.11
N ARG A 169 -14.85 9.43 -19.81
CA ARG A 169 -15.59 8.66 -20.83
C ARG A 169 -16.38 9.59 -21.74
N ASP A 170 -17.03 10.61 -21.20
CA ASP A 170 -17.78 11.61 -21.97
C ASP A 170 -16.86 12.50 -22.81
N MET A 171 -15.69 12.89 -22.28
CA MET A 171 -14.67 13.59 -23.04
C MET A 171 -14.16 12.76 -24.22
N ILE A 172 -13.88 11.47 -24.00
CA ILE A 172 -13.47 10.54 -25.07
C ILE A 172 -14.58 10.41 -26.11
N ARG A 173 -15.84 10.23 -25.69
CA ARG A 173 -16.99 10.13 -26.60
C ARG A 173 -17.16 11.39 -27.44
N ARG A 174 -17.04 12.58 -26.83
CA ARG A 174 -17.10 13.87 -27.55
C ARG A 174 -15.94 13.99 -28.54
N ALA A 175 -14.71 13.70 -28.12
CA ALA A 175 -13.53 13.75 -29.00
C ALA A 175 -13.62 12.78 -30.19
N GLN A 176 -14.15 11.57 -29.97
CA GLN A 176 -14.42 10.60 -31.04
C GLN A 176 -15.50 11.10 -32.00
N SER A 177 -16.55 11.73 -31.48
CA SER A 177 -17.62 12.32 -32.30
C SER A 177 -17.08 13.43 -33.22
N TYR A 178 -16.17 14.28 -32.70
CA TYR A 178 -15.49 15.27 -33.53
C TYR A 178 -14.60 14.66 -34.62
N ARG A 179 -13.90 13.55 -34.34
CA ARG A 179 -13.12 12.83 -35.37
C ARG A 179 -13.99 12.27 -36.48
N VAL A 180 -15.15 11.72 -36.13
CA VAL A 180 -16.11 11.17 -37.11
C VAL A 180 -16.69 12.30 -37.98
N ILE A 181 -17.03 13.45 -37.40
CA ILE A 181 -17.53 14.61 -38.16
C ILE A 181 -16.44 15.17 -39.10
N ASN A 182 -15.16 15.17 -38.69
CA ASN A 182 -14.07 15.64 -39.54
C ASN A 182 -13.75 14.68 -40.71
N SER A 183 -14.15 13.40 -40.63
CA SER A 183 -14.09 12.47 -41.77
C SER A 183 -15.26 12.62 -42.77
N PHE A 184 -16.25 13.46 -42.45
CA PHE A 184 -17.39 13.78 -43.33
C PHE A 184 -17.30 15.18 -43.94
N LEU A 185 -16.17 15.88 -43.83
CA LEU A 185 -15.93 17.07 -44.65
C LEU A 185 -15.78 16.64 -46.11
N PRO A 186 -16.65 17.12 -47.04
CA PRO A 186 -16.52 16.79 -48.45
C PRO A 186 -15.31 17.54 -49.03
N ASP A 187 -14.50 16.83 -49.82
CA ASP A 187 -13.40 17.41 -50.61
C ASP A 187 -13.89 18.66 -51.36
N PRO A 188 -13.32 19.86 -51.11
CA PRO A 188 -13.67 21.06 -51.84
C PRO A 188 -12.81 21.17 -53.11
N SER A 189 -12.83 20.15 -53.98
CA SER A 189 -12.09 20.22 -55.25
C SER A 189 -12.70 19.39 -56.39
N VAL A 190 -13.99 19.58 -56.65
CA VAL A 190 -14.49 19.51 -58.03
C VAL A 190 -15.28 20.78 -58.35
N SER A 191 -14.62 21.75 -58.98
CA SER A 191 -15.13 22.84 -59.84
C SER A 191 -13.96 23.81 -60.06
N GLY A 192 -13.44 24.15 -61.24
CA GLY A 192 -13.72 23.90 -62.65
C GLY A 192 -12.80 24.83 -63.46
N THR A 193 -12.88 24.74 -64.79
CA THR A 193 -12.48 25.73 -65.82
C THR A 193 -11.00 25.94 -66.24
N SER A 194 -10.81 25.67 -67.55
CA SER A 194 -10.04 26.39 -68.59
C SER A 194 -8.49 26.44 -68.54
N LEU A 195 -7.84 25.66 -69.40
CA LEU A 195 -7.33 26.04 -70.74
C LEU A 195 -6.78 24.80 -71.47
#